data_AF-A0A1I1UPR7-F1
#
_entry.id   AF-A0A1I1UPR7-F1
#
_cell.length_a   1.000
_cell.length_b   1.000
_cell.length_c   1.000
_cell.angle_alpha   90.00
_cell.angle_beta   90.00
_cell.angle_gamma   90.00
#
_symmetry.space_group_name_H-M   'P 1'
#
loop_
_entity.id
_entity.type
_entity.pdbx_description
1 polymer ?
#
loop_
_entity_poly.entity_id
_entity_poly.type
_entity_poly.pdbx_seq_one_letter_code
_entity_poly.pdbx_strand_id
1 'polypeptide(L)'
;MNNQTIGAGVIGLVIGAVFGFIGAEGGPTIEEIEAAIDAGVSPATEATASAGEAVSTLNEDIATLSERLSAIEARMEEAPADPPGLSAVQNDVASVTSQVESVGSELSAMREAVAEGLSAAAEGQSGLEESLSGLSDGLTALAGALAGMGQATAGAVNDQGETGAGGNEGAVSDVSTDETGGSEEASEAGGTEASGNAAALAEAGGSQELTIGATALFSDGAMRVFLGRVDEEGGAARLSVNTEPMTLSTGETRQVEDCMVGLAGVSGRTATVAAACGDAVPDTGGEGGESAGSDGQGEAGSSEEGSEGSDEAAAGGSDAIRPGSVARFADGDVRVFISGVAEDGSAARIAVNSLTNQVVATGESTEVPDMDCNVTVEAIEGRSVTLSSNC
;
A
#
# COMPACT_ATOMS: atom_id res chain seq x y z
N MET A 1 -0.72 -15.11 9.84
CA MET A 1 -0.68 -14.88 8.38
C MET A 1 -2.10 -14.48 7.97
N ASN A 2 -2.30 -13.25 7.48
CA ASN A 2 -3.63 -12.68 7.28
C ASN A 2 -4.16 -12.95 5.86
N ASN A 3 -5.32 -13.60 5.77
CA ASN A 3 -6.01 -13.98 4.52
C ASN A 3 -6.44 -12.77 3.67
N GLN A 4 -6.52 -11.56 4.24
CA GLN A 4 -6.84 -10.32 3.51
C GLN A 4 -5.78 -9.91 2.48
N THR A 5 -4.54 -10.36 2.61
CA THR A 5 -3.44 -9.94 1.71
C THR A 5 -3.47 -10.66 0.36
N ILE A 6 -4.11 -11.85 0.29
CA ILE A 6 -4.21 -12.64 -0.94
C ILE A 6 -5.35 -12.11 -1.84
N GLY A 7 -6.43 -11.59 -1.26
CA GLY A 7 -7.55 -11.00 -2.02
C GLY A 7 -7.22 -9.67 -2.72
N ALA A 8 -6.40 -8.82 -2.10
CA ALA A 8 -6.05 -7.51 -2.66
C ALA A 8 -5.19 -7.60 -3.94
N GLY A 9 -4.41 -8.69 -4.10
CA GLY A 9 -3.54 -8.88 -5.26
C GLY A 9 -4.30 -9.16 -6.58
N VAL A 10 -5.45 -9.84 -6.49
CA VAL A 10 -6.26 -10.19 -7.67
C VAL A 10 -7.10 -9.01 -8.15
N ILE A 11 -7.63 -8.21 -7.21
CA ILE A 11 -8.44 -7.02 -7.52
C ILE A 11 -7.59 -5.94 -8.22
N GLY A 12 -6.33 -5.76 -7.79
CA GLY A 12 -5.42 -4.80 -8.42
C GLY A 12 -5.06 -5.12 -9.89
N LEU A 13 -5.11 -6.40 -10.28
CA LEU A 13 -4.78 -6.84 -11.65
C LEU A 13 -5.94 -6.60 -12.63
N VAL A 14 -7.18 -6.75 -12.17
CA VAL A 14 -8.39 -6.49 -12.98
C VAL A 14 -8.56 -4.99 -13.25
N ILE A 15 -8.32 -4.15 -12.24
CA ILE A 15 -8.43 -2.68 -12.39
C ILE A 15 -7.36 -2.14 -13.36
N GLY A 16 -6.15 -2.70 -13.37
CA GLY A 16 -5.07 -2.28 -14.27
C GLY A 16 -5.33 -2.51 -15.77
N ALA A 17 -6.11 -3.54 -16.13
CA ALA A 17 -6.40 -3.86 -17.53
C ALA A 17 -7.48 -2.95 -18.14
N VAL A 18 -8.42 -2.45 -17.33
CA VAL A 18 -9.58 -1.68 -17.78
C VAL A 18 -9.23 -0.22 -18.11
N PHE A 19 -8.30 0.39 -17.36
CA PHE A 19 -7.91 1.80 -17.58
C PHE A 19 -7.11 2.03 -18.88
N GLY A 20 -6.63 0.97 -19.56
CA GLY A 20 -5.93 1.09 -20.84
C GLY A 20 -6.82 1.37 -22.07
N PHE A 21 -8.16 1.29 -21.94
CA PHE A 21 -9.07 1.23 -23.09
C PHE A 21 -9.93 2.48 -23.35
N ILE A 22 -9.82 3.54 -22.54
CA ILE A 22 -10.74 4.70 -22.58
C ILE A 22 -10.46 5.67 -23.75
N GLY A 23 -9.52 5.37 -24.66
CA GLY A 23 -9.13 6.26 -25.76
C GLY A 23 -9.84 6.06 -27.13
N ALA A 24 -10.66 5.02 -27.31
CA ALA A 24 -11.23 4.70 -28.62
C ALA A 24 -12.73 5.07 -28.70
N GLU A 25 -13.10 5.93 -29.67
CA GLU A 25 -14.51 6.22 -30.01
C GLU A 25 -15.23 4.92 -30.40
N GLY A 26 -16.08 4.41 -29.49
CA GLY A 26 -16.81 3.14 -29.66
C GLY A 26 -16.57 2.09 -28.56
N GLY A 27 -15.84 2.42 -27.49
CA GLY A 27 -15.65 1.52 -26.34
C GLY A 27 -16.94 1.23 -25.53
N PRO A 28 -16.96 0.11 -24.77
CA PRO A 28 -18.05 -0.21 -23.84
C PRO A 28 -18.28 0.93 -22.86
N THR A 29 -19.53 1.16 -22.46
CA THR A 29 -19.84 2.25 -21.53
C THR A 29 -19.30 1.93 -20.14
N ILE A 30 -19.09 2.97 -19.32
CA ILE A 30 -18.64 2.80 -17.94
C ILE A 30 -19.61 1.87 -17.18
N GLU A 31 -20.91 1.93 -17.46
CA GLU A 31 -21.89 1.03 -16.84
C GLU A 31 -21.71 -0.44 -17.25
N GLU A 32 -21.31 -0.74 -18.48
CA GLU A 32 -21.03 -2.12 -18.93
C GLU A 32 -19.75 -2.67 -18.28
N ILE A 33 -18.76 -1.80 -18.09
CA ILE A 33 -17.52 -2.13 -17.40
C ILE A 33 -17.77 -2.38 -15.91
N GLU A 34 -18.52 -1.51 -15.24
CA GLU A 34 -18.92 -1.70 -13.85
C GLU A 34 -19.73 -2.97 -13.67
N ALA A 35 -20.71 -3.24 -14.55
CA ALA A 35 -21.49 -4.48 -14.51
C ALA A 35 -20.64 -5.74 -14.70
N ALA A 36 -19.62 -5.70 -15.58
CA ALA A 36 -18.70 -6.81 -15.79
C ALA A 36 -17.76 -7.02 -14.60
N ILE A 37 -17.29 -5.93 -13.97
CA ILE A 37 -16.47 -5.98 -12.75
C ILE A 37 -17.30 -6.53 -11.59
N ASP A 38 -18.52 -6.02 -11.37
CA ASP A 38 -19.41 -6.51 -10.32
C ASP A 38 -19.75 -8.00 -10.52
N ALA A 39 -20.06 -8.41 -11.76
CA ALA A 39 -20.33 -9.82 -12.07
C ALA A 39 -19.12 -10.74 -11.81
N GLY A 40 -17.89 -10.24 -12.01
CA GLY A 40 -16.67 -11.00 -11.75
C GLY A 40 -16.21 -10.99 -10.29
N VAL A 41 -16.43 -9.89 -9.57
CA VAL A 41 -15.92 -9.67 -8.21
C VAL A 41 -16.91 -10.12 -7.14
N SER A 42 -18.22 -10.00 -7.39
CA SER A 42 -19.26 -10.39 -6.42
C SER A 42 -19.12 -11.85 -5.96
N PRO A 43 -18.96 -12.86 -6.85
CA PRO A 43 -18.85 -14.26 -6.42
C PRO A 43 -17.60 -14.52 -5.56
N ALA A 44 -16.48 -13.88 -5.90
CA ALA A 44 -15.24 -14.00 -5.14
C ALA A 44 -15.35 -13.33 -3.75
N THR A 45 -16.08 -12.22 -3.67
CA THR A 45 -16.29 -11.48 -2.42
C THR A 45 -17.24 -12.24 -1.49
N GLU A 46 -18.33 -12.80 -2.02
CA GLU A 46 -19.26 -13.65 -1.28
C GLU A 46 -18.59 -14.96 -0.80
N ALA A 47 -17.76 -15.58 -1.64
CA ALA A 47 -16.97 -16.75 -1.25
C ALA A 47 -15.94 -16.42 -0.14
N THR A 48 -15.35 -15.22 -0.16
CA THR A 48 -14.41 -14.77 0.87
C THR A 48 -15.14 -14.44 2.18
N ALA A 49 -16.31 -13.81 2.11
CA ALA A 49 -17.12 -13.49 3.28
C ALA A 49 -17.59 -14.76 3.99
N SER A 50 -18.15 -15.72 3.23
CA SER A 50 -18.59 -17.01 3.77
C SER A 50 -17.44 -17.84 4.35
N ALA A 51 -16.25 -17.82 3.72
CA ALA A 51 -15.05 -18.44 4.29
C ALA A 51 -14.61 -17.75 5.59
N GLY A 52 -14.75 -16.42 5.68
CA GLY A 52 -14.46 -15.65 6.89
C GLY A 52 -15.37 -16.03 8.06
N GLU A 53 -16.67 -16.12 7.83
CA GLU A 53 -17.65 -16.56 8.83
C GLU A 53 -17.34 -17.99 9.31
N ALA A 54 -17.07 -18.92 8.38
CA ALA A 54 -16.72 -20.30 8.73
C ALA A 54 -15.45 -20.40 9.58
N VAL A 55 -14.43 -19.57 9.33
CA VAL A 55 -13.22 -19.52 10.15
C VAL A 55 -13.49 -18.94 11.54
N SER A 56 -14.38 -17.96 11.65
CA SER A 56 -14.77 -17.40 12.95
C SER A 56 -15.47 -18.45 13.81
N THR A 57 -16.43 -19.18 13.25
CA THR A 57 -17.12 -20.30 13.93
C THR A 57 -16.12 -21.39 14.34
N LEU A 58 -15.17 -21.75 13.47
CA LEU A 58 -14.14 -22.73 13.79
C LEU A 58 -13.27 -22.29 14.98
N ASN A 59 -12.92 -21.01 15.08
CA ASN A 59 -12.16 -20.48 16.22
C ASN A 59 -12.94 -20.55 17.54
N GLU A 60 -14.23 -20.22 17.52
CA GLU A 60 -15.11 -20.36 18.70
C GLU A 60 -15.24 -21.83 19.14
N ASP A 61 -15.37 -22.75 18.17
CA ASP A 61 -15.45 -24.18 18.45
C ASP A 61 -14.15 -24.74 19.02
N ILE A 62 -12.99 -24.29 18.51
CA ILE A 62 -11.67 -24.67 19.06
C ILE A 62 -11.50 -24.15 20.48
N ALA A 63 -11.88 -22.89 20.74
CA ALA A 63 -11.82 -22.30 22.08
C ALA A 63 -12.69 -23.12 23.06
N THR A 64 -13.92 -23.44 22.65
CA THR A 64 -14.83 -24.29 23.43
C THR A 64 -14.24 -25.68 23.68
N LEU A 65 -13.62 -26.31 22.67
CA LEU A 65 -12.97 -27.61 22.83
C LEU A 65 -11.84 -27.56 23.86
N SER A 66 -11.03 -26.49 23.83
CA SER A 66 -9.90 -26.28 24.73
C SER A 66 -10.35 -26.11 26.19
N GLU A 67 -11.41 -25.34 26.41
CA GLU A 67 -11.98 -25.12 27.73
C GLU A 67 -12.53 -26.43 28.33
N ARG A 68 -13.19 -27.23 27.49
CA ARG A 68 -13.72 -28.54 27.89
C ARG A 68 -12.63 -29.56 28.18
N LEU A 69 -11.56 -29.60 27.39
CA LEU A 69 -10.41 -30.46 27.65
C LEU A 69 -9.76 -30.11 29.00
N SER A 70 -9.62 -28.81 29.29
CA SER A 70 -9.10 -28.32 30.58
C SER A 70 -10.01 -28.75 31.75
N ALA A 71 -11.32 -28.69 31.57
CA ALA A 71 -12.28 -29.15 32.59
C ALA A 71 -12.22 -30.67 32.81
N ILE A 72 -12.01 -31.47 31.75
CA ILE A 72 -11.81 -32.92 31.85
C ILE A 72 -10.50 -33.22 32.60
N GLU A 73 -9.42 -32.51 32.28
CA GLU A 73 -8.12 -32.67 32.94
C GLU A 73 -8.20 -32.37 34.44
N ALA A 74 -8.82 -31.25 34.82
CA ALA A 74 -9.07 -30.90 36.21
C ALA A 74 -9.90 -31.98 36.93
N ARG A 75 -10.94 -32.52 36.28
CA ARG A 75 -11.75 -33.62 36.86
C ARG A 75 -10.97 -34.92 37.02
N MET A 76 -10.01 -35.22 36.14
CA MET A 76 -9.14 -36.39 36.30
C MET A 76 -8.16 -36.21 37.46
N GLU A 77 -7.66 -34.99 37.67
CA GLU A 77 -6.72 -34.67 38.76
C GLU A 77 -7.42 -34.68 40.12
N GLU A 78 -8.69 -34.26 40.17
CA GLU A 78 -9.51 -34.19 41.38
C GLU A 78 -10.27 -35.48 41.70
N ALA A 79 -10.25 -36.48 40.80
CA ALA A 79 -10.99 -37.72 40.97
C ALA A 79 -10.48 -38.53 42.19
N PRO A 80 -11.29 -38.69 43.26
CA PRO A 80 -10.94 -39.59 44.35
C PRO A 80 -10.92 -41.03 43.84
N ALA A 81 -10.18 -41.92 44.52
CA ALA A 81 -10.01 -43.34 44.15
C ALA A 81 -11.31 -44.19 44.16
N ASP A 82 -12.49 -43.56 44.29
CA ASP A 82 -13.80 -44.20 44.30
C ASP A 82 -14.52 -44.08 42.95
N PRO A 83 -15.34 -45.08 42.56
CA PRO A 83 -15.80 -45.29 41.18
C PRO A 83 -16.93 -44.41 40.58
N PRO A 84 -17.66 -43.49 41.27
CA PRO A 84 -18.77 -42.77 40.63
C PRO A 84 -18.36 -41.67 39.62
N GLY A 85 -17.06 -41.37 39.45
CA GLY A 85 -16.58 -40.37 38.49
C GLY A 85 -16.64 -40.78 37.01
N LEU A 86 -16.72 -42.08 36.71
CA LEU A 86 -16.65 -42.60 35.33
C LEU A 86 -17.84 -42.16 34.46
N SER A 87 -19.03 -41.95 35.04
CA SER A 87 -20.23 -41.54 34.29
C SER A 87 -20.12 -40.11 33.76
N ALA A 88 -19.49 -39.22 34.54
CA ALA A 88 -19.28 -37.83 34.14
C ALA A 88 -18.28 -37.74 32.98
N VAL A 89 -17.14 -38.44 33.10
CA VAL A 89 -16.14 -38.53 32.03
C VAL A 89 -16.74 -39.14 30.76
N GLN A 90 -17.60 -40.16 30.89
CA GLN A 90 -18.24 -40.78 29.73
C GLN A 90 -19.20 -39.82 28.99
N ASN A 91 -19.93 -38.96 29.71
CA ASN A 91 -20.75 -37.90 29.10
C ASN A 91 -19.90 -36.82 28.43
N ASP A 92 -18.80 -36.42 29.08
CA ASP A 92 -17.87 -35.43 28.52
C ASP A 92 -17.24 -35.94 27.22
N VAL A 93 -16.79 -37.20 27.19
CA VAL A 93 -16.26 -37.86 25.98
C VAL A 93 -17.31 -37.99 24.87
N ALA A 94 -18.54 -38.37 25.20
CA ALA A 94 -19.63 -38.45 24.22
C ALA A 94 -19.88 -37.09 23.56
N SER A 95 -19.85 -36.02 24.35
CA SER A 95 -20.08 -34.67 23.83
C SER A 95 -18.87 -34.08 23.09
N VAL A 96 -17.63 -34.41 23.47
CA VAL A 96 -16.43 -34.10 22.63
C VAL A 96 -16.52 -34.84 21.29
N THR A 97 -16.97 -36.10 21.29
CA THR A 97 -17.14 -36.89 20.07
C THR A 97 -18.12 -36.22 19.12
N SER A 98 -19.29 -35.77 19.61
CA SER A 98 -20.25 -35.02 18.79
C SER A 98 -19.70 -33.69 18.26
N GLN A 99 -18.87 -32.99 19.03
CA GLN A 99 -18.26 -31.74 18.59
C GLN A 99 -17.21 -31.98 17.48
N VAL A 100 -16.43 -33.05 17.59
CA VAL A 100 -15.49 -33.48 16.52
C VAL A 100 -16.22 -33.88 15.24
N GLU A 101 -17.36 -34.56 15.35
CA GLU A 101 -18.22 -34.87 14.19
C GLU A 101 -18.75 -33.59 13.53
N SER A 102 -19.14 -32.58 14.32
CA SER A 102 -19.57 -31.27 13.83
C SER A 102 -18.46 -30.57 13.04
N VAL A 103 -17.27 -30.42 13.65
CA VAL A 103 -16.10 -29.81 12.99
C VAL A 103 -15.71 -30.58 11.72
N GLY A 104 -15.84 -31.91 11.72
CA GLY A 104 -15.59 -32.73 10.54
C GLY A 104 -16.56 -32.43 9.39
N SER A 105 -17.84 -32.17 9.71
CA SER A 105 -18.85 -31.78 8.72
C SER A 105 -18.60 -30.38 8.16
N GLU A 106 -18.22 -29.41 9.00
CA GLU A 106 -17.88 -28.05 8.57
C GLU A 106 -16.61 -28.01 7.71
N LEU A 107 -15.58 -28.77 8.08
CA LEU A 107 -14.36 -28.89 7.27
C LEU A 107 -14.65 -29.49 5.89
N SER A 108 -15.60 -30.42 5.81
CA SER A 108 -16.02 -31.01 4.54
C SER A 108 -16.74 -29.99 3.67
N ALA A 109 -17.65 -29.19 4.26
CA ALA A 109 -18.32 -28.09 3.56
C ALA A 109 -17.33 -27.01 3.10
N MET A 110 -16.34 -26.65 3.93
CA MET A 110 -15.30 -25.68 3.58
C MET A 110 -14.45 -26.17 2.41
N ARG A 111 -14.08 -27.47 2.39
CA ARG A 111 -13.34 -28.05 1.26
C ARG A 111 -14.13 -28.03 -0.03
N GLU A 112 -15.44 -28.29 0.04
CA GLU A 112 -16.33 -28.23 -1.12
C GLU A 112 -16.45 -26.79 -1.64
N ALA A 113 -16.68 -25.81 -0.76
CA ALA A 113 -16.71 -24.39 -1.12
C ALA A 113 -15.39 -23.90 -1.72
N VAL A 114 -14.24 -24.33 -1.18
CA VAL A 114 -12.91 -24.00 -1.74
C VAL A 114 -12.72 -24.64 -3.11
N ALA A 115 -13.15 -25.89 -3.30
CA ALA A 115 -13.06 -26.55 -4.61
C ALA A 115 -13.95 -25.87 -5.65
N GLU A 116 -15.16 -25.48 -5.29
CA GLU A 116 -16.09 -24.74 -6.14
C GLU A 116 -15.54 -23.34 -6.48
N GLY A 117 -14.98 -22.64 -5.50
CA GLY A 117 -14.30 -21.36 -5.70
C GLY A 117 -13.07 -21.46 -6.61
N LEU A 118 -12.26 -22.52 -6.48
CA LEU A 118 -11.12 -22.75 -7.39
C LEU A 118 -11.59 -23.04 -8.82
N SER A 119 -12.68 -23.79 -8.98
CA SER A 119 -13.28 -24.08 -10.28
C SER A 119 -13.78 -22.79 -10.96
N ALA A 120 -14.52 -21.96 -10.23
CA ALA A 120 -15.00 -20.67 -10.71
C ALA A 120 -13.83 -19.73 -11.08
N ALA A 121 -12.75 -19.73 -10.28
CA ALA A 121 -11.55 -18.96 -10.59
C ALA A 121 -10.86 -19.41 -11.89
N ALA A 122 -10.79 -20.74 -12.13
CA ALA A 122 -10.22 -21.28 -13.36
C ALA A 122 -11.06 -20.95 -14.60
N GLU A 123 -12.39 -20.97 -14.48
CA GLU A 123 -13.30 -20.51 -15.53
C GLU A 123 -13.12 -19.01 -15.81
N GLY A 124 -12.97 -18.19 -14.76
CA GLY A 124 -12.66 -16.77 -14.89
C GLY A 124 -11.34 -16.51 -15.61
N GLN A 125 -10.28 -17.28 -15.31
CA GLN A 125 -9.00 -17.17 -16.01
C GLN A 125 -9.13 -17.49 -17.51
N SER A 126 -9.91 -18.51 -17.86
CA SER A 126 -10.15 -18.87 -19.27
C SER A 126 -10.89 -17.76 -20.02
N GLY A 127 -11.87 -17.11 -19.38
CA GLY A 127 -12.58 -15.97 -19.95
C GLY A 127 -11.69 -14.73 -20.14
N LEU A 128 -10.74 -14.50 -19.24
CA LEU A 128 -9.72 -13.46 -19.37
C LEU A 128 -8.78 -13.74 -20.55
N GLU A 129 -8.34 -14.98 -20.75
CA GLU A 129 -7.51 -15.36 -21.90
C GLU A 129 -8.25 -15.15 -23.23
N GLU A 130 -9.53 -15.49 -23.29
CA GLU A 130 -10.38 -15.24 -24.46
C GLU A 130 -10.54 -13.74 -24.74
N SER A 131 -10.76 -12.94 -23.68
CA SER A 131 -10.85 -11.48 -23.78
C SER A 131 -9.54 -10.85 -24.28
N LEU A 132 -8.39 -11.31 -23.78
CA LEU A 132 -7.07 -10.86 -24.21
C LEU A 132 -6.77 -11.26 -25.67
N SER A 133 -7.18 -12.46 -26.09
CA SER A 133 -7.06 -12.89 -27.49
C SER A 133 -7.86 -11.96 -28.40
N GLY A 134 -9.12 -11.67 -28.04
CA GLY A 134 -9.99 -10.75 -28.78
C GLY A 134 -9.43 -9.32 -28.82
N LEU A 135 -8.80 -8.86 -27.73
CA LEU A 135 -8.09 -7.57 -27.70
C LEU A 135 -6.94 -7.53 -28.72
N SER A 136 -6.15 -8.61 -28.79
CA SER A 136 -5.00 -8.72 -29.70
C SER A 136 -5.44 -8.74 -31.16
N ASP A 137 -6.55 -9.41 -31.46
CA ASP A 137 -7.16 -9.43 -32.78
C ASP A 137 -7.68 -8.03 -33.16
N GLY A 138 -8.31 -7.33 -32.21
CA GLY A 138 -8.76 -5.96 -32.37
C GLY A 138 -7.62 -4.98 -32.66
N LEU A 139 -6.51 -5.07 -31.92
CA LEU A 139 -5.31 -4.27 -32.16
C LEU A 139 -4.67 -4.56 -33.53
N THR A 140 -4.67 -5.83 -33.94
CA THR A 140 -4.20 -6.23 -35.27
C THR A 140 -5.08 -5.65 -36.38
N ALA A 141 -6.40 -5.68 -36.21
CA ALA A 141 -7.35 -5.08 -37.13
C ALA A 141 -7.18 -3.54 -37.21
N LEU A 142 -7.00 -2.87 -36.07
CA LEU A 142 -6.75 -1.44 -35.99
C LEU A 142 -5.44 -1.05 -36.70
N ALA A 143 -4.36 -1.80 -36.47
CA ALA A 143 -3.09 -1.58 -37.16
C ALA A 143 -3.23 -1.75 -38.68
N GLY A 144 -4.02 -2.73 -39.14
CA GLY A 144 -4.36 -2.92 -40.55
C GLY A 144 -5.13 -1.75 -41.14
N ALA A 145 -6.14 -1.23 -40.42
CA ALA A 145 -6.89 -0.05 -40.83
C ALA A 145 -6.02 1.20 -40.94
N LEU A 146 -5.13 1.42 -39.97
CA LEU A 146 -4.19 2.54 -39.95
C LEU A 146 -3.19 2.48 -41.12
N ALA A 147 -2.67 1.29 -41.41
CA ALA A 147 -1.80 1.06 -42.57
C ALA A 147 -2.53 1.33 -43.89
N GLY A 148 -3.81 0.95 -44.00
CA GLY A 148 -4.65 1.26 -45.15
C GLY A 148 -4.87 2.76 -45.34
N MET A 149 -5.12 3.50 -44.25
CA MET A 149 -5.20 4.97 -44.28
C MET A 149 -3.89 5.61 -44.74
N GLY A 150 -2.75 5.17 -44.21
CA GLY A 150 -1.44 5.68 -44.61
C GLY A 150 -1.16 5.51 -46.12
N GLN A 151 -1.58 4.37 -46.70
CA GLN A 151 -1.45 4.14 -48.14
C GLN A 151 -2.40 5.02 -48.97
N ALA A 152 -3.64 5.24 -48.52
CA ALA A 152 -4.59 6.12 -49.18
C ALA A 152 -4.09 7.59 -49.20
N THR A 153 -3.52 8.05 -48.09
CA THR A 153 -2.92 9.39 -48.00
C THR A 153 -1.68 9.53 -48.89
N ALA A 154 -0.80 8.53 -48.92
CA ALA A 154 0.38 8.54 -49.80
C ALA A 154 0.00 8.53 -51.30
N GLY A 155 -1.07 7.83 -51.67
CA GLY A 155 -1.59 7.82 -53.05
C GLY A 155 -2.16 9.18 -53.50
N ALA A 156 -2.87 9.88 -52.61
CA ALA A 156 -3.46 11.19 -52.92
C ALA A 156 -2.43 12.32 -53.09
N VAL A 157 -1.25 12.21 -52.45
CA VAL A 157 -0.17 13.20 -52.58
C VAL A 157 0.62 13.03 -53.89
N ASN A 158 0.70 11.80 -54.41
CA ASN A 158 1.47 11.52 -55.63
C ASN A 158 0.72 11.87 -56.93
N ASP A 159 -0.62 11.99 -56.89
CA ASP A 159 -1.46 12.32 -58.06
C ASP A 159 -1.62 13.84 -58.29
N GLN A 160 -1.11 14.69 -57.38
CA GLN A 160 -1.17 16.15 -57.48
C GLN A 160 0.07 16.77 -58.17
N GLY A 161 0.99 15.94 -58.69
CA GLY A 161 2.27 16.37 -59.29
C GLY A 161 2.27 16.68 -60.79
N GLU A 162 1.21 16.39 -61.55
CA GLU A 162 1.29 16.41 -63.03
C GLU A 162 0.47 17.50 -63.75
N THR A 163 -0.22 18.40 -63.05
CA THR A 163 -0.94 19.52 -63.72
C THR A 163 -0.65 20.88 -63.09
N GLY A 164 0.53 21.44 -63.37
CA GLY A 164 0.89 22.75 -62.81
C GLY A 164 2.09 23.47 -63.43
N ALA A 165 2.40 23.25 -64.71
CA ALA A 165 3.34 24.11 -65.43
C ALA A 165 2.62 25.44 -65.80
N GLY A 166 2.71 26.45 -64.93
CA GLY A 166 2.08 27.73 -65.22
C GLY A 166 2.24 28.80 -64.14
N GLY A 167 3.44 29.36 -64.04
CA GLY A 167 3.67 30.77 -63.68
C GLY A 167 3.22 31.26 -62.31
N ASN A 168 4.16 31.39 -61.38
CA ASN A 168 4.13 32.49 -60.43
C ASN A 168 5.54 32.88 -59.98
N GLU A 169 6.20 33.73 -60.79
CA GLU A 169 7.31 34.56 -60.35
C GLU A 169 6.73 35.69 -59.49
N GLY A 170 6.87 35.61 -58.16
CA GLY A 170 6.29 36.63 -57.29
C GLY A 170 6.57 36.45 -55.81
N ALA A 171 7.77 36.87 -55.40
CA ALA A 171 8.08 37.54 -54.14
C ALA A 171 7.59 36.92 -52.81
N VAL A 172 8.50 36.19 -52.15
CA VAL A 172 8.71 36.20 -50.69
C VAL A 172 10.13 35.63 -50.47
N SER A 173 11.16 36.47 -50.47
CA SER A 173 11.74 37.12 -49.28
C SER A 173 12.07 36.12 -48.17
N ASP A 174 13.37 35.82 -48.07
CA ASP A 174 14.11 35.66 -46.82
C ASP A 174 13.40 34.95 -45.66
N VAL A 175 13.56 33.62 -45.60
CA VAL A 175 13.85 32.95 -44.34
C VAL A 175 15.14 32.20 -44.54
N SER A 176 16.19 32.79 -43.97
CA SER A 176 17.54 32.26 -43.96
C SER A 176 17.55 30.91 -43.27
N THR A 177 18.07 29.93 -44.01
CA THR A 177 18.62 28.69 -43.49
C THR A 177 19.84 29.05 -42.64
N ASP A 178 19.66 29.10 -41.33
CA ASP A 178 20.76 29.09 -40.38
C ASP A 178 21.09 27.61 -40.11
N GLU A 179 22.21 27.18 -40.67
CA GLU A 179 22.88 25.95 -40.28
C GLU A 179 23.43 26.11 -38.85
N THR A 180 23.48 24.98 -38.12
CA THR A 180 24.52 24.72 -37.13
C THR A 180 24.40 25.42 -35.76
N GLY A 181 23.72 24.73 -34.84
CA GLY A 181 23.86 24.89 -33.39
C GLY A 181 22.91 23.90 -32.75
N GLY A 182 23.32 22.67 -32.40
CA GLY A 182 24.33 22.51 -31.37
C GLY A 182 23.76 22.87 -29.99
N SER A 183 22.51 22.49 -29.71
CA SER A 183 21.97 22.45 -28.34
C SER A 183 21.75 21.00 -27.95
N GLU A 184 22.87 20.28 -27.86
CA GLU A 184 23.05 19.35 -26.74
C GLU A 184 22.93 20.21 -25.48
N GLU A 185 21.71 20.37 -24.95
CA GLU A 185 21.56 20.62 -23.52
C GLU A 185 22.04 19.35 -22.84
N ALA A 186 23.37 19.29 -22.69
CA ALA A 186 23.99 18.65 -21.57
C ALA A 186 23.33 19.25 -20.33
N SER A 187 22.30 18.57 -19.86
CA SER A 187 22.10 18.40 -18.44
C SER A 187 23.41 17.81 -17.94
N GLU A 188 24.34 18.68 -17.60
CA GLU A 188 25.38 18.40 -16.62
C GLU A 188 24.61 18.09 -15.33
N ALA A 189 24.10 16.86 -15.26
CA ALA A 189 24.12 16.11 -14.03
C ALA A 189 25.57 16.19 -13.58
N GLY A 190 25.87 17.22 -12.78
CA GLY A 190 27.01 17.20 -11.91
C GLY A 190 26.88 15.89 -11.18
N GLY A 191 27.68 14.92 -11.61
CA GLY A 191 28.01 13.71 -10.88
C GLY A 191 28.66 14.18 -9.60
N THR A 192 27.80 14.66 -8.69
CA THR A 192 28.04 14.65 -7.27
C THR A 192 28.36 13.21 -7.05
N GLU A 193 29.64 12.91 -6.82
CA GLU A 193 30.10 11.57 -6.54
C GLU A 193 29.16 11.03 -5.47
N ALA A 194 28.23 10.16 -5.90
CA ALA A 194 27.20 9.62 -5.06
C ALA A 194 27.96 8.83 -4.02
N SER A 195 28.11 9.49 -2.87
CA SER A 195 29.01 9.13 -1.80
C SER A 195 28.91 7.63 -1.57
N GLY A 196 30.04 6.93 -1.62
CA GLY A 196 30.14 5.47 -1.46
C GLY A 196 29.62 4.92 -0.14
N ASN A 197 28.92 5.74 0.65
CA ASN A 197 28.33 5.45 1.93
C ASN A 197 27.26 4.35 1.84
N ALA A 198 26.42 4.30 0.80
CA ALA A 198 25.41 3.24 0.69
C ALA A 198 26.04 1.85 0.45
N ALA A 199 27.14 1.79 -0.31
CA ALA A 199 27.88 0.53 -0.53
C ALA A 199 28.64 0.10 0.73
N ALA A 200 29.30 1.04 1.42
CA ALA A 200 29.95 0.76 2.70
C ALA A 200 28.94 0.28 3.77
N LEU A 201 27.74 0.87 3.78
CA LEU A 201 26.65 0.47 4.65
C LEU A 201 26.15 -0.95 4.32
N ALA A 202 26.10 -1.31 3.03
CA ALA A 202 25.75 -2.66 2.59
C ALA A 202 26.76 -3.71 3.05
N GLU A 203 28.06 -3.39 3.08
CA GLU A 203 29.09 -4.29 3.62
C GLU A 203 29.00 -4.43 5.14
N ALA A 204 28.61 -3.37 5.85
CA ALA A 204 28.60 -3.34 7.31
C ALA A 204 27.32 -3.97 7.92
N GLY A 205 26.15 -3.65 7.37
CA GLY A 205 24.85 -4.09 7.91
C GLY A 205 24.05 -5.01 6.97
N GLY A 206 24.58 -5.29 5.78
CA GLY A 206 23.89 -6.05 4.74
C GLY A 206 23.01 -5.17 3.86
N SER A 207 22.62 -5.74 2.71
CA SER A 207 21.66 -5.14 1.79
C SER A 207 20.59 -6.15 1.40
N GLN A 208 19.37 -5.67 1.20
CA GLN A 208 18.26 -6.48 0.74
C GLN A 208 17.59 -5.84 -0.47
N GLU A 209 17.28 -6.65 -1.48
CA GLU A 209 16.43 -6.24 -2.59
C GLU A 209 14.96 -6.30 -2.15
N LEU A 210 14.27 -5.18 -2.31
CA LEU A 210 12.86 -5.03 -1.98
C LEU A 210 12.06 -4.78 -3.26
N THR A 211 10.93 -5.48 -3.40
CA THR A 211 9.89 -5.15 -4.39
C THR A 211 8.91 -4.14 -3.79
N ILE A 212 8.23 -3.36 -4.63
CA ILE A 212 7.18 -2.43 -4.16
C ILE A 212 6.13 -3.20 -3.34
N GLY A 213 5.84 -2.72 -2.12
CA GLY A 213 4.96 -3.37 -1.16
C GLY A 213 5.67 -4.35 -0.21
N ALA A 214 6.95 -4.65 -0.44
CA ALA A 214 7.73 -5.50 0.44
C ALA A 214 8.24 -4.72 1.67
N THR A 215 8.47 -5.48 2.75
CA THR A 215 9.10 -4.99 3.99
C THR A 215 10.36 -5.81 4.25
N ALA A 216 11.46 -5.13 4.54
CA ALA A 216 12.68 -5.71 5.08
C ALA A 216 12.75 -5.46 6.60
N LEU A 217 13.37 -6.40 7.31
CA LEU A 217 13.77 -6.24 8.70
C LEU A 217 15.29 -6.28 8.76
N PHE A 218 15.90 -5.24 9.34
CA PHE A 218 17.34 -5.14 9.55
C PHE A 218 17.64 -5.19 11.05
N SER A 219 18.87 -5.58 11.39
CA SER A 219 19.39 -5.61 12.77
C SER A 219 18.43 -6.30 13.76
N ASP A 220 18.09 -7.56 13.48
CA ASP A 220 17.20 -8.41 14.29
C ASP A 220 15.79 -7.80 14.54
N GLY A 221 15.32 -6.96 13.62
CA GLY A 221 13.99 -6.34 13.69
C GLY A 221 13.96 -4.98 14.39
N ALA A 222 15.12 -4.43 14.79
CA ALA A 222 15.22 -3.07 15.31
C ALA A 222 14.83 -2.01 14.26
N MET A 223 15.08 -2.31 12.98
CA MET A 223 14.66 -1.45 11.87
C MET A 223 13.76 -2.20 10.91
N ARG A 224 12.60 -1.62 10.64
CA ARG A 224 11.67 -2.07 9.61
C ARG A 224 11.66 -1.07 8.45
N VAL A 225 11.97 -1.54 7.25
CA VAL A 225 11.94 -0.71 6.03
C VAL A 225 10.90 -1.25 5.06
N PHE A 226 9.95 -0.42 4.68
CA PHE A 226 8.94 -0.72 3.68
C PHE A 226 9.19 0.06 2.39
N LEU A 227 9.16 -0.62 1.24
CA LEU A 227 9.29 0.04 -0.06
C LEU A 227 7.91 0.41 -0.61
N GLY A 228 7.60 1.70 -0.64
CA GLY A 228 6.32 2.22 -1.13
C GLY A 228 6.29 2.50 -2.63
N ARG A 229 7.38 3.04 -3.18
CA ARG A 229 7.48 3.38 -4.62
C ARG A 229 8.94 3.43 -5.07
N VAL A 230 9.17 3.07 -6.34
CA VAL A 230 10.46 3.26 -7.04
C VAL A 230 10.25 4.29 -8.15
N ASP A 231 11.19 5.22 -8.27
CA ASP A 231 11.34 6.17 -9.38
C ASP A 231 12.65 5.85 -10.09
N GLU A 232 12.56 5.02 -11.12
CA GLU A 232 13.72 4.50 -11.86
C GLU A 232 14.41 5.60 -12.68
N GLU A 233 13.63 6.52 -13.26
CA GLU A 233 14.17 7.65 -14.05
C GLU A 233 14.91 8.64 -13.14
N GLY A 234 14.35 8.92 -11.95
CA GLY A 234 14.98 9.77 -10.95
C GLY A 234 16.04 9.08 -10.09
N GLY A 235 16.22 7.77 -10.24
CA GLY A 235 17.14 6.98 -9.42
C GLY A 235 16.80 7.01 -7.93
N ALA A 236 15.53 7.11 -7.55
CA ALA A 236 15.07 7.31 -6.18
C ALA A 236 14.04 6.27 -5.73
N ALA A 237 13.90 6.09 -4.42
CA ALA A 237 12.88 5.23 -3.83
C ALA A 237 12.20 5.93 -2.65
N ARG A 238 10.88 5.75 -2.56
CA ARG A 238 10.09 6.18 -1.41
C ARG A 238 9.99 5.01 -0.44
N LEU A 239 10.63 5.17 0.71
CA LEU A 239 10.70 4.20 1.79
C LEU A 239 9.82 4.66 2.96
N SER A 240 9.45 3.74 3.83
CA SER A 240 8.98 4.05 5.18
C SER A 240 9.84 3.26 6.17
N VAL A 241 10.58 3.98 7.01
CA VAL A 241 11.51 3.40 7.97
C VAL A 241 10.91 3.60 9.35
N ASN A 242 10.61 2.51 10.06
CA ASN A 242 9.92 2.55 11.35
C ASN A 242 8.64 3.42 11.32
N THR A 243 7.86 3.31 10.24
CA THR A 243 6.63 4.09 9.95
C THR A 243 6.83 5.54 9.48
N GLU A 244 8.06 6.08 9.50
CA GLU A 244 8.35 7.42 9.00
C GLU A 244 8.62 7.38 7.48
N PRO A 245 7.82 8.05 6.65
CA PRO A 245 8.03 8.06 5.21
C PRO A 245 9.20 8.96 4.83
N MET A 246 10.05 8.47 3.93
CA MET A 246 11.19 9.21 3.42
C MET A 246 11.49 8.85 1.96
N THR A 247 12.18 9.75 1.26
CA THR A 247 12.68 9.48 -0.09
C THR A 247 14.20 9.47 -0.03
N LEU A 248 14.82 8.47 -0.63
CA LEU A 248 16.27 8.40 -0.83
C LEU A 248 16.58 8.34 -2.32
N SER A 249 17.59 9.06 -2.75
CA SER A 249 18.24 8.86 -4.04
C SER A 249 19.29 7.75 -3.97
N THR A 250 19.62 7.14 -5.11
CA THR A 250 20.65 6.10 -5.19
C THR A 250 22.01 6.64 -4.73
N GLY A 251 22.65 5.93 -3.81
CA GLY A 251 23.87 6.35 -3.12
C GLY A 251 23.63 7.19 -1.85
N GLU A 252 22.41 7.70 -1.65
CA GLU A 252 22.07 8.49 -0.46
C GLU A 252 21.91 7.58 0.76
N THR A 253 22.40 8.07 1.91
CA THR A 253 22.21 7.47 3.22
C THR A 253 21.58 8.49 4.16
N ARG A 254 20.72 8.05 5.06
CA ARG A 254 20.14 8.87 6.13
C ARG A 254 20.25 8.16 7.46
N GLN A 255 20.51 8.95 8.50
CA GLN A 255 20.47 8.46 9.86
C GLN A 255 19.02 8.46 10.37
N VAL A 256 18.61 7.36 10.98
CA VAL A 256 17.33 7.17 11.67
C VAL A 256 17.67 6.59 13.03
N GLU A 257 17.63 7.43 14.07
CA GLU A 257 18.07 7.10 15.43
C GLU A 257 19.55 6.65 15.47
N ASP A 258 19.84 5.50 16.08
CA ASP A 258 21.16 4.87 16.15
C ASP A 258 21.50 4.01 14.93
N CYS A 259 20.66 4.10 13.89
CA CYS A 259 20.85 3.36 12.65
C CYS A 259 21.03 4.28 11.45
N MET A 260 21.62 3.72 10.40
CA MET A 260 21.76 4.36 9.10
C MET A 260 21.08 3.47 8.06
N VAL A 261 20.31 4.08 7.16
CA VAL A 261 19.64 3.44 6.03
C VAL A 261 20.12 4.10 4.74
N GLY A 262 20.33 3.32 3.69
CA GLY A 262 20.81 3.82 2.40
C GLY A 262 20.16 3.10 1.23
N LEU A 263 20.04 3.81 0.11
CA LEU A 263 19.57 3.23 -1.14
C LEU A 263 20.77 2.90 -2.03
N ALA A 264 21.11 1.63 -2.15
CA ALA A 264 22.26 1.18 -2.93
C ALA A 264 21.98 1.18 -4.45
N GLY A 265 20.71 1.00 -4.84
CA GLY A 265 20.31 1.02 -6.26
C GLY A 265 18.81 0.84 -6.46
N VAL A 266 18.34 1.19 -7.65
CA VAL A 266 16.98 0.92 -8.14
C VAL A 266 17.05 0.23 -9.50
N SER A 267 16.14 -0.72 -9.76
CA SER A 267 16.06 -1.43 -11.04
C SER A 267 14.63 -1.89 -11.28
N GLY A 268 13.97 -1.35 -12.30
CA GLY A 268 12.55 -1.64 -12.56
C GLY A 268 11.66 -1.34 -11.34
N ARG A 269 11.06 -2.40 -10.78
CA ARG A 269 10.16 -2.31 -9.61
C ARG A 269 10.82 -2.73 -8.30
N THR A 270 12.15 -2.84 -8.29
CA THR A 270 12.92 -3.20 -7.10
C THR A 270 13.87 -2.08 -6.68
N ALA A 271 14.18 -2.06 -5.39
CA ALA A 271 15.19 -1.20 -4.80
C ALA A 271 16.09 -2.03 -3.88
N THR A 272 17.40 -1.86 -3.99
CA THR A 272 18.37 -2.46 -3.08
C THR A 272 18.60 -1.49 -1.92
N VAL A 273 18.12 -1.85 -0.73
CA VAL A 273 18.26 -1.03 0.48
C VAL A 273 19.32 -1.66 1.39
N ALA A 274 20.22 -0.84 1.90
CA ALA A 274 21.19 -1.22 2.92
C ALA A 274 20.85 -0.54 4.24
N ALA A 275 21.08 -1.22 5.36
CA ALA A 275 20.95 -0.60 6.67
C ALA A 275 21.88 -1.24 7.70
N ALA A 276 22.40 -0.43 8.62
CA ALA A 276 23.18 -0.88 9.76
C ALA A 276 22.75 -0.10 11.01
N CYS A 277 22.93 -0.69 12.19
CA CYS A 277 22.58 -0.09 13.47
C CYS A 277 23.71 -0.23 14.48
N GLY A 278 23.78 0.71 15.44
CA GLY A 278 24.76 0.70 16.53
C GLY A 278 26.20 0.75 16.04
N ASP A 279 27.06 -0.07 16.64
CA ASP A 279 28.50 -0.11 16.32
C ASP A 279 28.80 -0.61 14.89
N ALA A 280 27.79 -1.14 14.17
CA ALA A 280 27.93 -1.56 12.78
C ALA A 280 27.74 -0.40 11.79
N VAL A 281 27.32 0.79 12.24
CA VAL A 281 27.26 1.96 11.38
C VAL A 281 28.69 2.39 11.06
N PRO A 282 29.11 2.41 9.78
CA PRO A 282 30.44 2.86 9.44
C PRO A 282 30.61 4.30 9.91
N ASP A 283 31.73 4.59 10.58
CA ASP A 283 32.16 5.97 10.86
C ASP A 283 32.31 6.67 9.50
N THR A 284 31.25 7.38 9.09
CA THR A 284 31.32 8.31 7.98
C THR A 284 32.18 9.44 8.48
N GLY A 285 33.50 9.29 8.37
CA GLY A 285 34.54 10.14 8.95
C GLY A 285 34.55 11.58 8.42
N GLY A 286 33.41 12.26 8.51
CA GLY A 286 33.27 13.69 8.38
C GLY A 286 33.88 14.34 9.62
N GLU A 287 35.20 14.45 9.61
CA GLU A 287 35.89 15.43 10.44
C GLU A 287 35.31 16.82 10.13
N GLY A 288 34.40 17.30 11.00
CA GLY A 288 34.24 18.73 11.30
C GLY A 288 33.90 19.67 10.15
N GLY A 289 32.99 19.30 9.25
CA GLY A 289 32.30 20.28 8.42
C GLY A 289 31.28 21.06 9.24
N GLU A 290 31.75 22.02 10.06
CA GLU A 290 30.91 23.07 10.64
C GLU A 290 30.00 23.61 9.53
N SER A 291 28.70 23.32 9.65
CA SER A 291 27.67 23.94 8.83
C SER A 291 27.79 25.45 9.04
N ALA A 292 28.44 26.12 8.09
CA ALA A 292 28.55 27.56 8.08
C ALA A 292 27.13 28.12 8.08
N GLY A 293 26.73 28.66 9.24
CA GLY A 293 25.57 29.52 9.38
C GLY A 293 25.68 30.60 8.31
N SER A 294 24.73 30.58 7.38
CA SER A 294 24.48 31.69 6.48
C SER A 294 23.82 32.81 7.29
N ASP A 295 24.59 33.44 8.18
CA ASP A 295 24.27 34.71 8.82
C ASP A 295 24.44 35.83 7.80
N GLY A 296 23.47 35.92 6.89
CA GLY A 296 23.25 37.08 6.03
C GLY A 296 22.73 38.24 6.87
N GLN A 297 23.66 38.94 7.51
CA GLN A 297 23.45 40.17 8.27
C GLN A 297 22.97 41.28 7.31
N GLY A 298 21.66 41.51 7.31
CA GLY A 298 20.99 42.66 6.69
C GLY A 298 20.21 43.42 7.75
N GLU A 299 20.90 44.22 8.56
CA GLU A 299 20.30 45.15 9.52
C GLU A 299 19.65 46.33 8.79
N ALA A 300 18.33 46.50 8.93
CA ALA A 300 17.69 47.80 9.10
C ALA A 300 16.22 47.69 9.53
N GLY A 301 15.92 48.12 10.76
CA GLY A 301 14.59 48.56 11.19
C GLY A 301 13.84 47.52 12.05
N SER A 302 14.03 47.50 13.37
CA SER A 302 13.37 48.37 14.35
C SER A 302 11.85 48.22 14.39
N SER A 303 11.37 47.31 15.24
CA SER A 303 10.31 47.60 16.22
C SER A 303 10.10 46.40 17.13
N GLU A 304 10.53 46.59 18.38
CA GLU A 304 10.12 45.86 19.57
C GLU A 304 8.59 45.91 19.72
N GLU A 305 7.93 44.75 19.71
CA GLU A 305 6.78 44.38 20.56
C GLU A 305 6.87 42.83 20.63
N GLY A 306 7.28 42.20 21.73
CA GLY A 306 6.60 42.23 23.02
C GLY A 306 5.45 41.22 23.02
N SER A 307 5.73 39.92 23.17
CA SER A 307 4.69 38.93 23.50
C SER A 307 5.29 37.70 24.20
N GLU A 308 5.74 37.92 25.44
CA GLU A 308 5.60 36.89 26.47
C GLU A 308 4.13 36.85 26.88
N GLY A 309 3.50 35.69 26.81
CA GLY A 309 2.10 35.53 27.21
C GLY A 309 1.58 34.13 27.01
N SER A 310 1.68 33.34 28.09
CA SER A 310 0.68 32.37 28.59
C SER A 310 0.18 31.30 27.61
N ASP A 311 0.48 30.01 27.81
CA ASP A 311 -0.12 29.19 28.88
C ASP A 311 -1.57 29.60 29.19
N GLU A 312 -2.44 29.45 28.20
CA GLU A 312 -3.89 29.37 28.42
C GLU A 312 -4.44 28.13 27.73
N ALA A 313 -4.98 27.23 28.56
CA ALA A 313 -5.77 26.08 28.18
C ALA A 313 -6.96 26.51 27.31
N ALA A 314 -6.83 26.32 26.00
CA ALA A 314 -7.93 26.42 25.06
C ALA A 314 -8.57 25.03 24.89
N ALA A 315 -9.80 24.90 25.36
CA ALA A 315 -10.63 23.73 25.17
C ALA A 315 -10.92 23.49 23.67
N GLY A 316 -10.64 22.27 23.20
CA GLY A 316 -11.48 21.57 22.21
C GLY A 316 -11.35 21.96 20.74
N GLY A 317 -10.17 22.34 20.25
CA GLY A 317 -9.90 22.30 18.81
C GLY A 317 -9.49 20.89 18.41
N SER A 318 -10.41 20.08 17.87
CA SER A 318 -10.07 18.77 17.36
C SER A 318 -9.31 18.92 16.04
N ASP A 319 -7.99 18.86 16.11
CA ASP A 319 -7.11 18.93 14.94
C ASP A 319 -7.41 17.78 13.97
N ALA A 320 -7.56 18.12 12.69
CA ALA A 320 -7.84 17.14 11.64
C ALA A 320 -6.59 16.30 11.35
N ILE A 321 -6.67 14.99 11.56
CA ILE A 321 -5.54 14.05 11.45
C ILE A 321 -5.59 13.30 10.12
N ARG A 322 -4.45 13.17 9.42
CA ARG A 322 -4.37 12.50 8.11
C ARG A 322 -3.99 11.02 8.19
N PRO A 323 -4.39 10.18 7.22
CA PRO A 323 -3.89 8.82 7.07
C PRO A 323 -2.36 8.76 7.09
N GLY A 324 -1.84 7.77 7.80
CA GLY A 324 -0.42 7.61 8.09
C GLY A 324 0.05 8.35 9.35
N SER A 325 -0.82 9.07 10.04
CA SER A 325 -0.48 9.80 11.27
C SER A 325 -0.99 9.07 12.53
N VAL A 326 -0.39 9.40 13.67
CA VAL A 326 -0.81 8.91 14.99
C VAL A 326 -1.32 10.08 15.82
N ALA A 327 -2.57 10.00 16.26
CA ALA A 327 -3.13 10.88 17.28
C ALA A 327 -2.85 10.32 18.67
N ARG A 328 -2.63 11.20 19.65
CA ARG A 328 -2.37 10.84 21.05
C ARG A 328 -3.41 11.51 21.94
N PHE A 329 -4.03 10.73 22.81
CA PHE A 329 -5.00 11.18 23.81
C PHE A 329 -4.60 10.69 25.20
N ALA A 330 -5.26 11.21 26.24
CA ALA A 330 -5.03 10.85 27.64
C ALA A 330 -3.53 10.82 28.00
N ASP A 331 -2.86 11.97 27.88
CA ASP A 331 -1.42 12.12 28.15
C ASP A 331 -0.48 11.18 27.37
N GLY A 332 -0.98 10.55 26.29
CA GLY A 332 -0.23 9.63 25.44
C GLY A 332 -0.54 8.15 25.68
N ASP A 333 -1.39 7.83 26.66
CA ASP A 333 -1.79 6.45 26.97
C ASP A 333 -2.69 5.83 25.90
N VAL A 334 -3.41 6.69 25.14
CA VAL A 334 -4.20 6.26 23.99
C VAL A 334 -3.53 6.76 22.71
N ARG A 335 -3.07 5.82 21.87
CA ARG A 335 -2.50 6.09 20.55
C ARG A 335 -3.43 5.59 19.47
N VAL A 336 -3.88 6.48 18.59
CA VAL A 336 -4.77 6.12 17.48
C VAL A 336 -4.04 6.34 16.17
N PHE A 337 -3.74 5.25 15.46
CA PHE A 337 -3.17 5.31 14.12
C PHE A 337 -4.29 5.29 13.07
N ILE A 338 -4.27 6.23 12.12
CA ILE A 338 -5.24 6.26 11.03
C ILE A 338 -4.58 5.64 9.80
N SER A 339 -5.04 4.46 9.39
CA SER A 339 -4.50 3.76 8.22
C SER A 339 -5.17 4.18 6.91
N GLY A 340 -6.40 4.72 6.96
CA GLY A 340 -7.11 5.18 5.78
C GLY A 340 -8.47 5.79 6.08
N VAL A 341 -9.08 6.35 5.04
CA VAL A 341 -10.44 6.89 5.04
C VAL A 341 -11.15 6.29 3.83
N ALA A 342 -12.43 5.94 3.98
CA ALA A 342 -13.25 5.44 2.88
C ALA A 342 -13.45 6.53 1.80
N GLU A 343 -13.59 6.14 0.54
CA GLU A 343 -13.66 7.10 -0.58
C GLU A 343 -14.90 8.00 -0.53
N ASP A 344 -15.99 7.49 0.04
CA ASP A 344 -17.23 8.23 0.29
C ASP A 344 -17.17 9.13 1.54
N GLY A 345 -16.06 9.08 2.29
CA GLY A 345 -15.88 9.81 3.54
C GLY A 345 -16.78 9.32 4.68
N SER A 346 -17.41 8.16 4.58
CA SER A 346 -18.36 7.68 5.59
C SER A 346 -17.67 7.07 6.83
N ALA A 347 -16.47 6.51 6.65
CA ALA A 347 -15.74 5.80 7.69
C ALA A 347 -14.22 5.97 7.62
N ALA A 348 -13.57 5.82 8.77
CA ALA A 348 -12.12 5.81 8.91
C ALA A 348 -11.63 4.42 9.31
N ARG A 349 -10.46 4.01 8.81
CA ARG A 349 -9.74 2.84 9.29
C ARG A 349 -8.75 3.28 10.36
N ILE A 350 -9.01 2.90 11.60
CA ILE A 350 -8.19 3.28 12.75
C ILE A 350 -7.66 2.04 13.48
N ALA A 351 -6.51 2.15 14.11
CA ALA A 351 -5.99 1.18 15.06
C ALA A 351 -5.67 1.87 16.38
N VAL A 352 -6.30 1.41 17.46
CA VAL A 352 -6.07 1.93 18.81
C VAL A 352 -5.03 1.07 19.51
N ASN A 353 -4.00 1.71 20.08
CA ASN A 353 -2.89 1.08 20.79
C ASN A 353 -2.20 -0.06 20.03
N SER A 354 -2.15 0.03 18.69
CA SER A 354 -1.49 -0.93 17.79
C SER A 354 -2.10 -2.34 17.80
N LEU A 355 -3.32 -2.53 18.33
CA LEU A 355 -3.89 -3.85 18.55
C LEU A 355 -4.52 -4.45 17.29
N THR A 356 -5.39 -3.73 16.56
CA THR A 356 -5.97 -4.17 15.26
C THR A 356 -6.53 -2.96 14.50
N ASN A 357 -6.50 -2.98 13.16
CA ASN A 357 -7.20 -1.98 12.35
C ASN A 357 -8.70 -2.33 12.30
N GLN A 358 -9.54 -1.34 12.58
CA GLN A 358 -10.99 -1.44 12.51
C GLN A 358 -11.56 -0.27 11.71
N VAL A 359 -12.69 -0.51 11.06
CA VAL A 359 -13.46 0.52 10.34
C VAL A 359 -14.44 1.12 11.34
N VAL A 360 -14.39 2.44 11.51
CA VAL A 360 -15.27 3.18 12.42
C VAL A 360 -15.98 4.26 11.62
N ALA A 361 -17.30 4.23 11.62
CA ALA A 361 -18.12 5.21 10.91
C ALA A 361 -18.05 6.58 11.58
N THR A 362 -18.34 7.64 10.82
CA THR A 362 -18.48 8.99 11.40
C THR A 362 -19.62 9.00 12.41
N GLY A 363 -19.34 9.49 13.63
CA GLY A 363 -20.23 9.49 14.78
C GLY A 363 -20.15 8.24 15.65
N GLU A 364 -19.39 7.23 15.25
CA GLU A 364 -19.22 5.98 16.01
C GLU A 364 -17.99 6.06 16.93
N SER A 365 -18.06 5.30 18.04
CA SER A 365 -17.01 5.22 19.06
C SER A 365 -16.44 3.81 19.14
N THR A 366 -15.18 3.72 19.56
CA THR A 366 -14.45 2.48 19.82
C THR A 366 -13.89 2.51 21.23
N GLU A 367 -14.16 1.45 21.98
CA GLU A 367 -13.60 1.23 23.32
C GLU A 367 -12.09 0.95 23.21
N VAL A 368 -11.32 1.55 24.12
CA VAL A 368 -9.90 1.24 24.24
C VAL A 368 -9.72 0.08 25.21
N PRO A 369 -9.11 -1.05 24.80
CA PRO A 369 -8.91 -2.18 25.69
C PRO A 369 -8.16 -1.79 26.97
N ASP A 370 -8.58 -2.38 28.09
CA ASP A 370 -7.96 -2.21 29.42
C ASP A 370 -8.01 -0.78 29.99
N MET A 371 -8.79 0.12 29.37
CA MET A 371 -9.02 1.48 29.85
C MET A 371 -10.52 1.82 29.75
N ASP A 372 -11.05 2.58 30.72
CA ASP A 372 -12.42 3.13 30.66
C ASP A 372 -12.49 4.33 29.70
N CYS A 373 -11.93 4.17 28.50
CA CYS A 373 -11.75 5.20 27.49
C CYS A 373 -12.49 4.84 26.19
N ASN A 374 -13.04 5.84 25.51
CA ASN A 374 -13.64 5.71 24.18
C ASN A 374 -13.02 6.70 23.19
N VAL A 375 -12.74 6.26 21.96
CA VAL A 375 -12.31 7.10 20.84
C VAL A 375 -13.45 7.22 19.84
N THR A 376 -13.87 8.43 19.51
CA THR A 376 -14.96 8.72 18.58
C THR A 376 -14.43 9.38 17.31
N VAL A 377 -14.93 8.94 16.15
CA VAL A 377 -14.71 9.63 14.86
C VAL A 377 -15.75 10.72 14.72
N GLU A 378 -15.40 11.98 14.96
CA GLU A 378 -16.36 13.09 14.96
C GLU A 378 -16.76 13.51 13.56
N ALA A 379 -15.77 13.64 12.67
CA ALA A 379 -15.96 14.10 11.30
C ALA A 379 -14.86 13.54 10.39
N ILE A 380 -15.20 13.43 9.11
CA ILE A 380 -14.28 13.09 8.04
C ILE A 380 -14.42 14.13 6.95
N GLU A 381 -13.35 14.90 6.71
CA GLU A 381 -13.32 15.97 5.72
C GLU A 381 -12.22 15.69 4.70
N GLY A 382 -12.63 15.25 3.51
CA GLY A 382 -11.72 14.81 2.46
C GLY A 382 -10.91 13.59 2.90
N ARG A 383 -9.61 13.81 3.18
CA ARG A 383 -8.71 12.76 3.68
C ARG A 383 -8.23 13.03 5.10
N SER A 384 -8.95 13.84 5.87
CA SER A 384 -8.61 14.12 7.27
C SER A 384 -9.73 13.65 8.17
N VAL A 385 -9.36 13.14 9.34
CA VAL A 385 -10.26 12.59 10.35
C VAL A 385 -10.14 13.42 11.61
N THR A 386 -11.28 13.88 12.11
CA THR A 386 -11.39 14.55 13.39
C THR A 386 -11.77 13.51 14.44
N LEU A 387 -10.94 13.38 15.47
CA LEU A 387 -11.11 12.39 16.53
C LEU A 387 -11.29 13.10 17.87
N SER A 388 -12.14 12.53 18.73
CA SER A 388 -12.19 12.88 20.15
C SER A 388 -12.07 11.65 21.02
N SER A 389 -11.59 11.84 22.26
CA SER A 389 -11.49 10.78 23.25
C SER A 389 -12.23 11.17 24.52
N ASN A 390 -12.90 10.23 25.16
CA ASN A 390 -13.46 10.38 26.50
C ASN A 390 -12.81 9.36 27.43
N CYS A 391 -12.04 9.88 28.38
CA CYS A 391 -11.40 9.26 29.53
C CYS A 391 -11.60 10.26 30.69
#